data_AF-A0A7J8XTX7-F1
#
_entry.id   AF-A0A7J8XTX7-F1
#
_cell.length_a   1.000
_cell.length_b   1.000
_cell.length_c   1.000
_cell.angle_alpha   90.00
_cell.angle_beta   90.00
_cell.angle_gamma   90.00
#
_symmetry.space_group_name_H-M   'P 1'
#
loop_
_entity.id
_entity.type
_entity.pdbx_description
1 polymer ?
#
loop_
_entity_poly.entity_id
_entity_poly.type
_entity_poly.pdbx_seq_one_letter_code
_entity_poly.pdbx_strand_id
1 'polypeptide(L)'
;DEWQTGLKALGVDSLSKLKKALSDLEKEVEKPSNYEDFYTYAFRYCLTEEKQKSVDIESICELLNLVLGVQFRPQIDSLIEYLKVQNDYKVINSDQWINFLRFCKEVNLLEMHKFANIIFPFAAITQYHKVSFHLHWKSVLAARMKKN
;
A
#
# COMPACT_ATOMS: atom_id res chain seq x y z
N ASP A 1 -17.98 -21.31 -10.30
CA ASP A 1 -18.03 -21.79 -8.89
C ASP A 1 -17.73 -20.74 -7.84
N GLU A 2 -16.73 -19.87 -8.04
CA GLU A 2 -16.35 -18.82 -7.06
C GLU A 2 -17.52 -17.89 -6.68
N TRP A 3 -18.29 -17.43 -7.67
CA TRP A 3 -19.45 -16.56 -7.43
C TRP A 3 -20.53 -17.21 -6.54
N GLN A 4 -20.91 -18.46 -6.83
CA GLN A 4 -21.93 -19.17 -6.06
C GLN A 4 -21.42 -19.50 -4.64
N THR A 5 -20.15 -19.88 -4.53
CA THR A 5 -19.52 -20.18 -3.23
C THR A 5 -19.44 -18.93 -2.36
N GLY A 6 -19.01 -17.80 -2.94
CA GLY A 6 -18.92 -16.50 -2.26
C GLY A 6 -20.28 -16.00 -1.79
N LEU A 7 -21.30 -16.01 -2.66
CA LEU A 7 -22.66 -15.60 -2.26
C LEU A 7 -23.26 -16.50 -1.18
N LYS A 8 -23.02 -17.81 -1.25
CA LYS A 8 -23.47 -18.76 -0.22
C LYS A 8 -22.76 -18.52 1.12
N ALA A 9 -21.45 -18.26 1.10
CA ALA A 9 -20.69 -17.92 2.30
C ALA A 9 -21.16 -16.61 2.94
N LEU A 10 -21.57 -15.64 2.11
CA LEU A 10 -22.14 -14.36 2.57
C LEU A 10 -23.63 -14.44 2.96
N GLY A 11 -24.30 -15.57 2.73
CA GLY A 11 -25.74 -15.72 2.97
C GLY A 11 -26.61 -14.78 2.12
N VAL A 12 -26.12 -14.38 0.95
CA VAL A 12 -26.75 -13.40 0.06
C VAL A 12 -27.56 -14.09 -1.02
N ASP A 13 -28.87 -13.81 -1.03
CA ASP A 13 -29.83 -14.32 -2.02
C ASP A 13 -30.50 -13.20 -2.85
N SER A 14 -30.13 -11.94 -2.61
CA SER A 14 -30.76 -10.77 -3.24
C SER A 14 -29.77 -9.60 -3.34
N LEU A 15 -30.01 -8.71 -4.31
CA LEU A 15 -29.13 -7.56 -4.56
C LEU A 15 -29.04 -6.59 -3.37
N SER A 16 -30.12 -6.46 -2.60
CA SER A 16 -30.14 -5.64 -1.37
C SER A 16 -29.22 -6.22 -0.30
N LYS A 17 -29.27 -7.55 -0.07
CA LYS A 17 -28.36 -8.24 0.84
C LYS A 17 -26.91 -8.17 0.36
N LEU A 18 -26.68 -8.23 -0.96
CA LEU A 18 -25.32 -8.08 -1.51
C LEU A 18 -24.73 -6.71 -1.17
N LYS A 19 -25.47 -5.63 -1.40
CA LYS A 19 -25.01 -4.26 -1.07
C LYS A 19 -24.67 -4.13 0.42
N LYS A 20 -25.50 -4.71 1.29
CA LYS A 20 -25.24 -4.70 2.73
C LYS A 20 -23.98 -5.52 3.07
N ALA A 21 -23.86 -6.73 2.52
CA ALA A 21 -22.70 -7.59 2.74
C ALA A 21 -21.39 -6.93 2.27
N LEU A 22 -21.41 -6.20 1.15
CA LEU A 22 -20.24 -5.44 0.70
C LEU A 22 -19.81 -4.36 1.69
N SER A 23 -20.77 -3.59 2.24
CA SER A 23 -20.47 -2.58 3.27
C SER A 23 -19.97 -3.21 4.58
N ASP A 24 -20.47 -4.39 4.94
CA ASP A 24 -20.00 -5.11 6.12
C ASP A 24 -18.59 -5.69 5.89
N LEU A 25 -18.29 -6.17 4.69
CA LEU A 25 -16.95 -6.63 4.29
C LEU A 25 -15.92 -5.50 4.30
N GLU A 26 -16.28 -4.30 3.83
CA GLU A 26 -15.38 -3.12 3.90
C GLU A 26 -14.94 -2.86 5.36
N LYS A 27 -15.89 -2.86 6.31
CA LYS A 27 -15.60 -2.71 7.74
C LYS A 27 -14.82 -3.87 8.33
N GLU A 28 -15.02 -5.08 7.79
CA GLU A 28 -14.28 -6.25 8.23
C GLU A 28 -12.81 -6.20 7.80
N VAL A 29 -12.54 -5.72 6.59
CA VAL A 29 -11.17 -5.52 6.06
C VAL A 29 -10.43 -4.42 6.84
N GLU A 30 -11.12 -3.44 7.40
CA GLU A 30 -10.50 -2.42 8.27
C GLU A 30 -9.93 -2.98 9.58
N LYS A 31 -10.31 -4.20 9.99
CA LYS A 31 -9.75 -4.83 11.20
C LYS A 31 -8.28 -5.21 10.97
N PRO A 32 -7.36 -4.91 11.92
CA PRO A 32 -5.92 -5.08 11.69
C PRO A 32 -5.48 -6.47 11.20
N SER A 33 -6.04 -7.56 11.74
CA SER A 33 -5.72 -8.93 11.33
C SER A 33 -6.17 -9.23 9.91
N ASN A 34 -7.40 -8.84 9.58
CA ASN A 34 -8.03 -9.10 8.29
C ASN A 34 -7.42 -8.23 7.18
N TYR A 35 -6.93 -7.04 7.55
CA TYR A 35 -6.26 -6.14 6.63
C TYR A 35 -4.95 -6.74 6.08
N GLU A 36 -4.14 -7.41 6.92
CA GLU A 36 -2.90 -8.06 6.48
C GLU A 36 -3.17 -9.24 5.54
N ASP A 37 -4.18 -10.04 5.86
CA ASP A 37 -4.60 -11.17 5.02
C ASP A 37 -5.15 -10.66 3.67
N PHE A 38 -5.99 -9.62 3.70
CA PHE A 38 -6.51 -8.97 2.49
C PHE A 38 -5.38 -8.37 1.64
N TYR A 39 -4.43 -7.69 2.26
CA TYR A 39 -3.27 -7.12 1.60
C TYR A 39 -2.43 -8.19 0.89
N THR A 40 -2.19 -9.31 1.57
CA THR A 40 -1.46 -10.45 1.01
C THR A 40 -2.24 -11.09 -0.15
N TYR A 41 -3.55 -11.24 0.01
CA TYR A 41 -4.44 -11.75 -1.03
C TYR A 41 -4.44 -10.88 -2.28
N ALA A 42 -4.44 -9.55 -2.13
CA ALA A 42 -4.48 -8.61 -3.25
C ALA A 42 -3.29 -8.79 -4.21
N PHE A 43 -2.08 -9.04 -3.68
CA PHE A 43 -0.92 -9.36 -4.51
C PHE A 43 -1.06 -10.72 -5.20
N ARG A 44 -1.55 -11.74 -4.48
CA ARG A 44 -1.78 -13.07 -5.06
C ARG A 44 -2.81 -13.01 -6.19
N TYR A 45 -3.82 -12.16 -6.08
CA TYR A 45 -4.83 -11.95 -7.12
C TYR A 45 -4.23 -11.40 -8.42
N CYS A 46 -3.12 -10.66 -8.35
CA CYS A 46 -2.39 -10.19 -9.53
C CYS A 46 -1.48 -11.25 -10.18
N LEU A 47 -1.30 -12.42 -9.56
CA LEU A 47 -0.54 -13.53 -10.15
C LEU A 47 -1.49 -14.35 -11.04
N THR A 48 -1.41 -14.11 -12.35
CA THR A 48 -2.33 -14.75 -13.32
C THR A 48 -1.80 -16.07 -13.86
N GLU A 49 -0.48 -16.29 -13.78
CA GLU A 49 0.17 -17.53 -14.25
C GLU A 49 0.70 -18.38 -13.08
N GLU A 50 0.63 -19.71 -13.21
CA GLU A 50 1.00 -20.67 -12.16
C GLU A 50 2.46 -20.54 -11.68
N LYS A 51 3.37 -20.09 -12.55
CA LYS A 51 4.80 -19.92 -12.24
C LYS A 51 5.18 -18.47 -11.93
N GLN A 52 4.24 -17.53 -12.03
CA GLN A 52 4.51 -16.11 -11.78
C GLN A 52 4.69 -15.89 -10.28
N LYS A 53 5.82 -15.29 -9.91
CA LYS A 53 6.16 -14.96 -8.52
C LYS A 53 6.34 -13.46 -8.29
N SER A 54 6.11 -12.67 -9.33
CA SER A 54 6.34 -11.24 -9.34
C SER A 54 5.37 -10.52 -10.27
N VAL A 55 5.05 -9.29 -9.91
CA VAL A 55 4.16 -8.40 -10.65
C VAL A 55 4.97 -7.20 -11.14
N ASP A 56 4.65 -6.67 -12.32
CA ASP A 56 5.34 -5.49 -12.85
C ASP A 56 5.06 -4.24 -12.00
N ILE A 57 5.94 -3.24 -12.14
CA ILE A 57 5.88 -2.02 -11.33
C ILE A 57 4.60 -1.21 -11.59
N GLU A 58 4.10 -1.17 -12.82
CA GLU A 58 2.92 -0.39 -13.17
C GLU A 58 1.69 -0.94 -12.45
N SER A 59 1.47 -2.25 -12.56
CA SER A 59 0.42 -2.97 -11.84
C SER A 59 0.55 -2.81 -10.32
N ILE A 60 1.77 -2.84 -9.77
CA ILE A 60 2.00 -2.65 -8.33
C ILE A 60 1.67 -1.24 -7.88
N CYS A 61 1.97 -0.22 -8.68
CA CYS A 61 1.63 1.16 -8.34
C CYS A 61 0.12 1.36 -8.23
N GLU A 62 -0.65 0.78 -9.16
CA GLU A 62 -2.12 0.79 -9.10
C GLU A 62 -2.64 0.02 -7.89
N LEU A 63 -2.08 -1.16 -7.62
CA LEU A 63 -2.46 -1.98 -6.46
C LEU A 63 -2.18 -1.26 -5.14
N LEU A 64 -1.00 -0.63 -4.99
CA LEU A 64 -0.64 0.18 -3.81
C LEU A 64 -1.63 1.30 -3.56
N ASN A 65 -2.03 2.02 -4.61
CA ASN A 65 -3.05 3.06 -4.52
C ASN A 65 -4.39 2.51 -4.05
N LEU A 66 -4.79 1.35 -4.57
CA LEU A 66 -6.07 0.73 -4.24
C LEU A 66 -6.14 0.23 -2.79
N VAL A 67 -5.11 -0.49 -2.33
CA VAL A 67 -5.16 -1.16 -1.01
C VAL A 67 -4.62 -0.32 0.15
N LEU A 68 -3.66 0.58 -0.11
CA LEU A 68 -3.00 1.40 0.93
C LEU A 68 -3.27 2.89 0.77
N GLY A 69 -3.77 3.35 -0.38
CA GLY A 69 -3.85 4.78 -0.72
C GLY A 69 -4.78 5.59 0.18
N VAL A 70 -5.80 4.97 0.78
CA VAL A 70 -6.70 5.66 1.74
C VAL A 70 -6.02 5.87 3.09
N GLN A 71 -5.26 4.89 3.58
CA GLN A 71 -4.67 4.91 4.93
C GLN A 71 -3.29 5.57 4.97
N PHE A 72 -2.48 5.42 3.93
CA PHE A 72 -1.05 5.79 3.93
C PHE A 72 -0.68 6.72 2.77
N ARG A 73 -1.58 7.63 2.39
CA ARG A 73 -1.44 8.43 1.16
C ARG A 73 -0.06 9.08 0.97
N PRO A 74 0.53 9.79 1.96
CA PRO A 74 1.84 10.43 1.79
C PRO A 74 2.99 9.43 1.55
N GLN A 75 2.94 8.27 2.21
CA GLN A 75 3.94 7.21 2.05
C GLN A 75 3.80 6.55 0.67
N ILE A 76 2.56 6.30 0.23
CA ILE A 76 2.27 5.66 -1.06
C ILE A 76 2.66 6.55 -2.23
N ASP A 77 2.32 7.85 -2.19
CA ASP A 77 2.71 8.79 -3.23
C ASP A 77 4.25 8.80 -3.40
N SER A 78 4.99 8.82 -2.27
CA SER A 78 6.46 8.81 -2.28
C SER A 78 7.05 7.48 -2.78
N LEU A 79 6.44 6.36 -2.37
CA LEU A 79 6.86 5.02 -2.78
C LEU A 79 6.64 4.81 -4.29
N ILE A 80 5.48 5.21 -4.81
CA ILE A 80 5.16 5.12 -6.23
C ILE A 80 6.12 5.97 -7.05
N GLU A 81 6.43 7.20 -6.61
CA GLU A 81 7.39 8.03 -7.33
C GLU A 81 8.78 7.39 -7.36
N TYR A 82 9.22 6.80 -6.25
CA TYR A 82 10.47 6.05 -6.21
C TYR A 82 10.46 4.85 -7.17
N LEU A 83 9.40 4.03 -7.13
CA LEU A 83 9.25 2.85 -8.00
C LEU A 83 9.28 3.21 -9.49
N LYS A 84 8.73 4.37 -9.86
CA LYS A 84 8.74 4.87 -11.25
C LYS A 84 10.09 5.41 -11.72
N VAL A 85 10.95 5.87 -10.80
CA VAL A 85 12.25 6.49 -11.13
C VAL A 85 13.40 5.49 -11.06
N GLN A 86 13.33 4.51 -10.16
CA GLN A 86 14.37 3.50 -9.99
C GLN A 86 14.43 2.56 -11.21
N ASN A 87 15.64 2.09 -11.55
CA ASN A 87 15.88 1.17 -12.68
C ASN A 87 16.53 -0.15 -12.24
N ASP A 88 16.68 -0.37 -10.93
CA ASP A 88 17.38 -1.51 -10.34
C ASP A 88 16.55 -2.81 -10.52
N TYR A 89 15.22 -2.70 -10.56
CA TYR A 89 14.30 -3.81 -10.77
C TYR A 89 13.09 -3.36 -11.58
N LYS A 90 12.45 -4.31 -12.28
CA LYS A 90 11.26 -4.07 -13.12
C LYS A 90 10.00 -4.78 -12.62
N VAL A 91 10.16 -5.64 -11.62
CA VAL A 91 9.11 -6.45 -11.04
C VAL A 91 9.26 -6.49 -9.53
N ILE A 92 8.17 -6.76 -8.85
CA ILE A 92 8.05 -6.82 -7.39
C ILE A 92 7.59 -8.22 -7.00
N ASN A 93 8.28 -8.85 -6.05
CA ASN A 93 7.89 -10.15 -5.50
C ASN A 93 7.04 -10.00 -4.21
N SER A 94 6.54 -11.12 -3.70
CA SER A 94 5.69 -11.15 -2.50
C SER A 94 6.41 -10.60 -1.25
N ASP A 95 7.71 -10.84 -1.09
CA ASP A 95 8.45 -10.38 0.09
C ASP A 95 8.60 -8.85 0.09
N GLN A 96 8.89 -8.27 -1.07
CA GLN A 96 8.92 -6.82 -1.27
C GLN A 96 7.54 -6.19 -1.04
N TRP A 97 6.47 -6.85 -1.49
CA TRP A 97 5.09 -6.43 -1.22
C TRP A 97 4.80 -6.33 0.28
N ILE A 98 5.04 -7.40 1.05
CA ILE A 98 4.83 -7.39 2.51
C ILE A 98 5.70 -6.33 3.20
N ASN A 99 6.92 -6.11 2.71
CA ASN A 99 7.80 -5.08 3.22
C ASN A 99 7.25 -3.66 3.06
N PHE A 100 6.46 -3.37 2.01
CA PHE A 100 5.82 -2.07 1.85
C PHE A 100 4.80 -1.79 2.95
N LEU A 101 3.94 -2.76 3.28
CA LEU A 101 3.00 -2.62 4.38
C LEU A 101 3.72 -2.43 5.73
N ARG A 102 4.76 -3.24 5.99
CA ARG A 102 5.58 -3.10 7.20
C ARG A 102 6.19 -1.71 7.29
N PHE A 103 6.72 -1.20 6.18
CA PHE A 103 7.25 0.15 6.10
C PHE A 103 6.20 1.20 6.42
N CYS A 104 4.99 1.11 5.84
CA CYS A 104 3.89 2.03 6.15
C CYS A 104 3.48 2.01 7.65
N LYS A 105 3.53 0.84 8.30
CA LYS A 105 3.20 0.67 9.72
C LYS A 105 4.29 1.17 10.68
N GLU A 106 5.55 0.89 10.37
CA GLU A 106 6.70 1.29 11.20
C GLU A 106 6.99 2.78 11.09
N VAL A 107 6.77 3.35 9.91
CA VAL A 107 6.94 4.78 9.65
C VAL A 107 5.71 5.50 10.18
N ASN A 108 5.69 5.67 11.50
CA ASN A 108 4.62 6.38 12.18
C ASN A 108 4.69 7.85 11.76
N LEU A 109 3.66 8.33 11.06
CA LEU A 109 3.48 9.74 10.62
C LEU A 109 3.65 10.73 11.79
N LEU A 110 3.50 10.27 13.03
CA LEU A 110 3.78 11.05 14.23
C LEU A 110 5.24 11.51 14.32
N GLU A 111 6.22 10.71 13.88
CA GLU A 111 7.61 11.14 13.77
C GLU A 111 7.77 12.12 12.60
N MET A 112 7.12 11.89 11.46
CA MET A 112 7.15 12.82 10.32
C MET A 112 6.59 14.21 10.66
N HIS A 113 5.46 14.28 11.37
CA HIS A 113 4.86 15.54 11.82
C HIS A 113 5.56 16.15 13.04
N LYS A 114 6.07 15.35 13.99
CA LYS A 114 6.85 15.88 15.12
C LYS A 114 8.17 16.47 14.63
N PHE A 115 8.91 15.81 13.75
CA PHE A 115 10.12 16.41 13.16
C PHE A 115 9.80 17.65 12.33
N ALA A 116 8.71 17.64 11.55
CA ALA A 116 8.28 18.82 10.79
C ALA A 116 7.89 19.99 11.72
N ASN A 117 7.14 19.75 12.79
CA ASN A 117 6.67 20.78 13.72
C ASN A 117 7.75 21.24 14.73
N ILE A 118 8.66 20.36 15.16
CA ILE A 118 9.76 20.70 16.08
C ILE A 118 10.84 21.51 15.36
N ILE A 119 11.12 21.21 14.09
CA ILE A 119 12.15 21.91 13.34
C ILE A 119 11.60 23.18 12.65
N PHE A 120 10.30 23.23 12.31
CA PHE A 120 9.75 24.32 11.50
C PHE A 120 8.42 24.89 12.03
N PRO A 121 8.45 25.82 13.00
CA PRO A 121 7.26 26.39 13.62
C PRO A 121 6.56 27.48 12.79
N PHE A 122 7.10 27.89 11.64
CA PHE A 122 6.57 29.05 10.92
C PHE A 122 6.57 28.80 9.41
N ALA A 123 5.42 29.08 8.80
CA ALA A 123 5.06 28.84 7.41
C ALA A 123 5.86 29.67 6.38
N ALA A 124 7.19 29.57 6.38
CA ALA A 124 8.05 30.15 5.36
C ALA A 124 8.87 29.03 4.69
N ILE A 125 8.95 29.07 3.36
CA ILE A 125 9.68 28.15 2.45
C ILE A 125 8.83 26.99 1.89
N THR A 126 7.78 27.34 1.16
CA THR A 126 6.89 26.43 0.41
C THR A 126 7.48 25.84 -0.89
N GLN A 127 8.81 25.69 -1.06
CA GLN A 127 9.34 25.04 -2.29
C GLN A 127 10.60 24.18 -2.10
N TYR A 128 11.50 24.53 -1.18
CA TYR A 128 12.75 23.76 -0.97
C TYR A 128 12.58 22.54 -0.05
N HIS A 129 11.57 22.55 0.82
CA HIS A 129 11.40 21.49 1.83
C HIS A 129 10.77 20.21 1.29
N LYS A 130 9.91 20.28 0.26
CA LYS A 130 9.46 19.08 -0.47
C LYS A 130 10.67 18.33 -1.04
N VAL A 131 11.64 19.04 -1.62
CA VAL A 131 12.80 18.43 -2.29
C VAL A 131 13.73 17.74 -1.29
N SER A 132 14.10 18.39 -0.17
CA SER A 132 14.97 17.76 0.84
C SER A 132 14.31 16.59 1.56
N PHE A 133 13.03 16.71 1.90
CA PHE A 133 12.27 15.64 2.53
C PHE A 133 12.16 14.42 1.59
N HIS A 134 11.88 14.71 0.32
CA HIS A 134 11.80 13.71 -0.73
C HIS A 134 13.13 13.00 -1.01
N LEU A 135 14.24 13.73 -1.04
CA LEU A 135 15.58 13.16 -1.24
C LEU A 135 16.02 12.28 -0.06
N HIS A 136 15.77 12.74 1.17
CA HIS A 136 16.03 11.94 2.37
C HIS A 136 15.21 10.65 2.33
N TRP A 137 13.93 10.74 1.98
CA TRP A 137 13.05 9.59 1.94
C TRP A 137 13.38 8.60 0.82
N LYS A 138 13.72 9.09 -0.38
CA LYS A 138 14.25 8.25 -1.46
C LYS A 138 15.50 7.49 -1.00
N SER A 139 16.36 8.12 -0.21
CA SER A 139 17.58 7.49 0.33
C SER A 139 17.26 6.42 1.39
N VAL A 140 16.32 6.69 2.30
CA VAL A 140 15.85 5.73 3.31
C VAL A 140 15.15 4.54 2.65
N LEU A 141 14.25 4.80 1.70
CA LEU A 141 13.58 3.78 0.89
C LEU A 141 14.59 2.90 0.15
N ALA A 142 15.52 3.51 -0.59
CA ALA A 142 16.53 2.78 -1.33
C ALA A 142 17.44 1.93 -0.42
N ALA A 143 17.85 2.46 0.74
CA ALA A 143 18.67 1.73 1.70
C ALA A 143 17.94 0.53 2.32
N ARG A 144 16.63 0.65 2.55
CA ARG A 144 15.81 -0.41 3.16
C ARG A 144 15.40 -1.47 2.14
N MET A 145 15.14 -1.07 0.89
CA MET A 145 14.85 -1.99 -0.22
C MET A 145 16.08 -2.76 -0.70
N LYS A 146 17.31 -2.24 -0.52
CA LYS A 146 18.56 -2.94 -0.90
C LYS A 146 19.08 -3.93 0.14
N LYS A 147 18.55 -3.91 1.36
CA LYS A 147 18.99 -4.78 2.47
C LYS A 147 18.21 -6.09 2.60
N ASN A 148 17.13 -6.26 1.84
CA ASN A 148 16.31 -7.47 1.76
C ASN A 148 16.33 -8.00 0.32
#